data_AF-A0A6J0YNH4-F1
#
_entry.id   AF-A0A6J0YNH4-F1
#
_cell.length_a   1.000
_cell.length_b   1.000
_cell.length_c   1.000
_cell.angle_alpha   90.00
_cell.angle_beta   90.00
_cell.angle_gamma   90.00
#
_symmetry.space_group_name_H-M   'P 1'
#
loop_
_entity.id
_entity.type
_entity.pdbx_description
1 polymer ?
#
loop_
_entity_poly.entity_id
_entity_poly.type
_entity_poly.pdbx_seq_one_letter_code
_entity_poly.pdbx_strand_id
1 'polypeptide(L)'
;MPTMRLFTCFLQLLTGLALPAVPPQQWALSSGTISSEVEVVPFQQVWKRSYCRPAERLVDIVSEYPSETEHLFSPSCVSLLRCTGCCSDEKMHCMPLETANITMQLMKYRALDLPFFVEMSFSQHVSCECRPRLGKTTLKRRRAKVRGQRKRKEQKHKDCHLCGDTLSRR
;
A
#
# COMPACT_ATOMS: atom_id res chain seq x y z
N MET A 1 47.53 5.83 -56.43
CA MET A 1 47.00 6.65 -55.31
C MET A 1 47.13 5.90 -53.99
N PRO A 2 48.29 5.90 -53.30
CA PRO A 2 48.42 5.31 -51.97
C PRO A 2 49.23 6.23 -51.03
N THR A 3 48.70 7.39 -50.67
CA THR A 3 49.38 8.30 -49.71
C THR A 3 48.42 8.85 -48.64
N MET A 4 47.24 8.25 -48.50
CA MET A 4 46.19 8.72 -47.57
C MET A 4 45.80 7.66 -46.53
N ARG A 5 46.72 6.78 -46.13
CA ARG A 5 46.49 5.81 -45.03
C ARG A 5 47.49 5.87 -43.88
N LEU A 6 48.56 6.67 -44.01
CA LEU A 6 49.54 6.87 -42.94
C LEU A 6 49.16 8.00 -41.97
N PHE A 7 48.29 8.94 -42.39
CA PHE A 7 47.85 10.05 -41.54
C PHE A 7 46.76 9.68 -40.53
N THR A 8 46.03 8.58 -40.75
CA THR A 8 44.96 8.15 -39.83
C THR A 8 45.49 7.41 -38.60
N CYS A 9 46.68 6.80 -38.66
CA CYS A 9 47.30 6.16 -37.50
C CYS A 9 47.98 7.15 -36.54
N PHE A 10 48.48 8.29 -37.04
CA PHE A 10 49.13 9.29 -36.19
C PHE A 10 48.15 10.12 -35.34
N LEU A 11 46.89 10.24 -35.76
CA LEU A 11 45.85 10.97 -35.00
C LEU A 11 45.17 10.12 -33.91
N GLN A 12 45.37 8.80 -33.89
CA GLN A 12 44.78 7.95 -32.86
C GLN A 12 45.66 7.74 -31.62
N LEU A 13 46.90 8.28 -31.59
CA LEU A 13 47.75 8.25 -30.39
C LEU A 13 47.59 9.45 -29.45
N LEU A 14 46.73 10.43 -29.77
CA LEU A 14 46.51 11.64 -28.94
C LEU A 14 45.20 11.66 -28.15
N THR A 15 44.43 10.57 -28.12
CA THR A 15 43.29 10.42 -27.19
C THR A 15 43.72 9.58 -26.00
N GLY A 16 44.55 10.21 -25.16
CA GLY A 16 44.89 9.68 -23.86
C GLY A 16 43.68 9.59 -22.92
N LEU A 17 43.70 8.54 -22.10
CA LEU A 17 43.24 8.49 -20.70
C LEU A 17 41.82 8.98 -20.40
N ALA A 18 40.86 8.06 -20.47
CA ALA A 18 39.73 8.05 -19.55
C ALA A 18 39.22 6.61 -19.35
N LEU A 19 39.96 5.79 -18.62
CA LEU A 19 39.32 4.68 -17.91
C LEU A 19 38.37 5.33 -16.89
N PRO A 20 37.05 5.08 -16.93
CA PRO A 20 36.24 5.37 -15.76
C PRO A 20 36.80 4.51 -14.63
N ALA A 21 37.45 5.15 -13.67
CA ALA A 21 37.82 4.53 -12.42
C ALA A 21 36.50 4.07 -11.79
N VAL A 22 36.19 2.78 -11.92
CA VAL A 22 35.15 2.13 -11.13
C VAL A 22 35.56 2.37 -9.68
N PRO A 23 34.80 3.14 -8.89
CA PRO A 23 35.13 3.31 -7.49
C PRO A 23 35.19 1.90 -6.89
N PRO A 24 36.24 1.53 -6.14
CA PRO A 24 36.19 0.30 -5.40
C PRO A 24 34.92 0.37 -4.55
N GLN A 25 34.05 -0.63 -4.67
CA GLN A 25 32.96 -0.85 -3.73
C GLN A 25 33.60 -1.20 -2.39
N GLN A 26 34.05 -0.17 -1.68
CA GLN A 26 34.27 -0.24 -0.25
C GLN A 26 32.90 -0.47 0.34
N TRP A 27 32.60 -1.73 0.67
CA TRP A 27 31.63 -2.01 1.71
C TRP A 27 32.13 -1.28 2.94
N ALA A 28 31.61 -0.08 3.16
CA ALA A 28 31.70 0.59 4.43
C ALA A 28 30.89 -0.29 5.40
N LEU A 29 31.54 -1.34 5.90
CA LEU A 29 31.25 -1.86 7.23
C LEU A 29 31.54 -0.67 8.13
N SER A 30 30.52 0.15 8.37
CA SER A 30 30.56 1.17 9.38
C SER A 30 31.03 0.47 10.64
N SER A 31 32.23 0.85 11.09
CA SER A 31 32.66 0.62 12.46
C SER A 31 31.69 1.41 13.32
N GLY A 32 30.55 0.80 13.60
CA GLY A 32 29.55 1.35 14.47
C GLY A 32 30.14 1.36 15.86
N THR A 33 30.62 2.53 16.28
CA THR A 33 30.58 2.87 17.70
C THR A 33 29.15 2.56 18.14
N ILE A 34 28.96 1.49 18.92
CA ILE A 34 27.68 1.12 19.51
C ILE A 34 27.40 2.18 20.58
N SER A 35 27.03 3.38 20.12
CA SER A 35 26.32 4.34 20.94
C SER A 35 24.87 3.86 20.93
N SER A 36 24.45 3.28 22.05
CA SER A 36 23.10 2.79 22.31
C SER A 36 22.13 3.96 22.48
N GLU A 37 22.10 4.90 21.56
CA GLU A 37 21.05 5.91 21.48
C GLU A 37 20.00 5.40 20.49
N VAL A 38 18.80 5.12 20.99
CA VAL A 38 17.67 4.75 20.15
C VAL A 38 17.28 5.99 19.34
N GLU A 39 17.60 5.98 18.04
CA GLU A 39 17.20 7.04 17.13
C GLU A 39 15.66 7.13 17.06
N VAL A 40 15.11 8.27 17.48
CA VAL A 40 13.67 8.52 17.41
C VAL A 40 13.30 8.92 15.98
N VAL A 41 12.49 8.10 15.32
CA VAL A 41 11.94 8.42 13.99
C VAL A 41 10.95 9.60 14.10
N PRO A 42 11.17 10.73 13.42
CA PRO A 42 10.30 11.90 13.51
C PRO A 42 8.86 11.61 13.07
N PHE A 43 7.88 12.29 13.69
CA PHE A 43 6.45 12.12 13.42
C PHE A 43 6.10 12.21 11.92
N GLN A 44 6.63 13.20 11.20
CA GLN A 44 6.36 13.38 9.77
C GLN A 44 6.80 12.16 8.95
N GLN A 45 7.90 11.52 9.34
CA GLN A 45 8.39 10.32 8.69
C GLN A 45 7.53 9.10 9.01
N VAL A 46 7.09 8.96 10.27
CA VAL A 46 6.12 7.93 10.68
C VAL A 46 4.83 8.08 9.87
N TRP A 47 4.25 9.28 9.87
CA TRP A 47 3.03 9.61 9.13
C TRP A 47 3.15 9.32 7.64
N LYS A 48 4.20 9.82 6.98
CA LYS A 48 4.40 9.61 5.54
C LYS A 48 4.60 8.12 5.18
N ARG A 49 5.25 7.34 6.05
CA ARG A 49 5.47 5.91 5.82
C ARG A 49 4.22 5.06 6.06
N SER A 50 3.36 5.47 7.00
CA SER A 50 2.14 4.76 7.36
C SER A 50 0.89 5.22 6.59
N TYR A 51 0.94 6.37 5.92
CA TYR A 51 -0.20 6.88 5.15
C TYR A 51 -0.54 5.97 3.95
N CYS A 52 -1.84 5.90 3.63
CA CYS A 52 -2.42 5.08 2.56
C CYS A 52 -1.63 5.17 1.25
N ARG A 53 -1.06 4.03 0.82
CA ARG A 53 -0.28 3.90 -0.42
C ARG A 53 -0.21 2.45 -0.92
N PRO A 54 0.13 2.22 -2.20
CA PRO A 54 0.55 0.91 -2.65
C PRO A 54 1.85 0.51 -1.95
N ALA A 55 1.90 -0.70 -1.40
CA ALA A 55 3.13 -1.30 -0.93
C ALA A 55 3.14 -2.80 -1.22
N GLU A 56 4.33 -3.37 -1.28
CA GLU A 56 4.52 -4.80 -1.48
C GLU A 56 3.95 -5.59 -0.30
N ARG A 57 3.18 -6.62 -0.63
CA ARG A 57 2.64 -7.58 0.32
C ARG A 57 2.76 -8.97 -0.30
N LEU A 58 3.17 -9.93 0.51
CA LEU A 58 3.10 -11.34 0.14
C LEU A 58 1.65 -11.82 0.24
N VAL A 59 1.15 -12.36 -0.86
CA VAL A 59 -0.20 -12.90 -0.97
C VAL A 59 -0.11 -14.36 -1.36
N ASP A 60 -0.84 -15.21 -0.65
CA ASP A 60 -0.94 -16.63 -0.92
C ASP A 60 -1.67 -16.87 -2.24
N ILE A 61 -1.15 -17.74 -3.09
CA ILE A 61 -1.68 -17.96 -4.44
C ILE A 61 -3.09 -18.58 -4.37
N VAL A 62 -3.32 -19.52 -3.46
CA VAL A 62 -4.62 -20.20 -3.33
C VAL A 62 -5.70 -19.25 -2.82
N SER A 63 -5.33 -18.25 -2.02
CA SER A 63 -6.25 -17.19 -1.60
C SER A 63 -6.75 -16.31 -2.76
N GLU A 64 -5.90 -16.07 -3.77
CA GLU A 64 -6.25 -15.31 -4.99
C GLU A 64 -6.95 -16.17 -6.03
N TYR A 65 -6.63 -17.47 -6.05
CA TYR A 65 -7.20 -18.46 -6.96
C TYR A 65 -7.86 -19.62 -6.19
N PRO A 66 -9.05 -19.42 -5.59
CA PRO A 66 -9.71 -20.48 -4.83
C PRO A 66 -10.11 -21.71 -5.65
N SER A 67 -10.16 -21.59 -6.99
CA SER A 67 -10.38 -22.74 -7.89
C SER A 67 -9.18 -23.66 -8.00
N GLU A 68 -7.99 -23.22 -7.57
CA GLU A 68 -6.73 -23.95 -7.70
C GLU A 68 -6.31 -24.65 -6.40
N THR A 69 -7.23 -24.82 -5.44
CA THR A 69 -6.96 -25.41 -4.10
C THR A 69 -6.41 -26.83 -4.13
N GLU A 70 -6.64 -27.58 -5.22
CA GLU A 70 -6.12 -28.95 -5.38
C GLU A 70 -4.63 -28.99 -5.78
N HIS A 71 -4.08 -27.84 -6.19
CA HIS A 71 -2.71 -27.71 -6.66
C HIS A 71 -1.82 -27.04 -5.61
N LEU A 72 -0.55 -27.40 -5.65
CA LEU A 72 0.50 -26.75 -4.88
C LEU A 72 1.35 -25.89 -5.83
N PHE A 73 1.85 -24.79 -5.27
CA PHE A 73 2.63 -23.81 -6.02
C PHE A 73 3.99 -23.58 -5.35
N SER A 74 5.03 -23.42 -6.18
CA SER A 74 6.35 -22.97 -5.77
C SER A 74 6.73 -21.72 -6.59
N PRO A 75 6.92 -20.55 -5.93
CA PRO A 75 6.64 -20.29 -4.51
C PRO A 75 5.15 -20.43 -4.17
N SER A 76 4.78 -20.58 -2.90
CA SER A 76 3.37 -20.64 -2.45
C SER A 76 2.69 -19.27 -2.32
N CYS A 77 3.50 -18.20 -2.25
CA CYS A 77 3.04 -16.82 -2.22
C CYS A 77 3.82 -15.96 -3.22
N VAL A 78 3.21 -14.86 -3.64
CA VAL A 78 3.77 -13.88 -4.58
C VAL A 78 3.77 -12.47 -3.97
N SER A 79 4.74 -11.65 -4.35
CA SER A 79 4.80 -10.24 -3.94
C SER A 79 3.94 -9.38 -4.86
N LEU A 80 2.89 -8.76 -4.32
CA LEU A 80 1.98 -7.89 -5.07
C LEU A 80 1.89 -6.52 -4.41
N LEU A 81 1.71 -5.48 -5.23
CA LEU A 81 1.32 -4.17 -4.71
C LEU A 81 -0.14 -4.22 -4.23
N ARG A 82 -0.32 -3.96 -2.94
CA ARG A 82 -1.65 -3.85 -2.31
C ARG A 82 -1.71 -2.53 -1.55
N CYS A 83 -2.91 -1.96 -1.50
CA CYS A 83 -3.16 -0.77 -0.71
C CYS A 83 -3.02 -1.12 0.77
N THR A 84 -2.15 -0.40 1.45
CA THR A 84 -1.89 -0.57 2.88
C THR A 84 -1.71 0.80 3.53
N GLY A 85 -1.69 0.81 4.86
CA GLY A 85 -1.55 2.01 5.66
C GLY A 85 -2.85 2.46 6.30
N CYS A 86 -2.76 3.55 7.05
CA CYS A 86 -3.88 4.18 7.74
C CYS A 86 -4.32 5.47 7.05
N CYS A 87 -5.54 5.86 7.34
CA CYS A 87 -6.09 7.18 7.00
C CYS A 87 -6.16 8.04 8.26
N SER A 88 -6.32 9.35 8.09
CA SER A 88 -6.36 10.30 9.20
C SER A 88 -7.62 10.18 10.08
N ASP A 89 -8.68 9.54 9.58
CA ASP A 89 -9.94 9.32 10.30
C ASP A 89 -10.32 7.83 10.20
N GLU A 90 -10.74 7.24 11.33
CA GLU A 90 -11.19 5.85 11.44
C GLU A 90 -12.40 5.52 10.56
N LYS A 91 -13.20 6.54 10.24
CA LYS A 91 -14.35 6.46 9.32
C LYS A 91 -13.93 6.32 7.87
N MET A 92 -12.63 6.46 7.57
CA MET A 92 -12.06 6.26 6.24
C MET A 92 -11.41 4.87 6.15
N HIS A 93 -11.26 4.36 4.93
CA HIS A 93 -10.46 3.18 4.64
C HIS A 93 -9.54 3.43 3.43
N CYS A 94 -8.39 2.78 3.41
CA CYS A 94 -7.46 2.85 2.27
C CYS A 94 -7.91 1.87 1.20
N MET A 95 -8.30 2.38 0.02
CA MET A 95 -8.87 1.59 -1.08
C MET A 95 -8.08 1.80 -2.37
N PRO A 96 -8.02 0.79 -3.26
CA PRO A 96 -7.47 0.98 -4.60
C PRO A 96 -8.33 1.94 -5.41
N LEU A 97 -7.66 2.89 -6.07
CA LEU A 97 -8.28 3.75 -7.07
C LEU A 97 -8.07 3.19 -8.48
N GLU A 98 -6.89 2.65 -8.75
CA GLU A 98 -6.52 2.02 -10.01
C GLU A 98 -5.84 0.68 -9.76
N THR A 99 -6.12 -0.29 -10.63
CA THR A 99 -5.55 -1.64 -10.58
C THR A 99 -5.00 -2.04 -11.95
N ALA A 100 -3.93 -2.82 -11.94
CA ALA A 100 -3.33 -3.41 -13.14
C ALA A 100 -3.00 -4.88 -12.89
N ASN A 101 -2.95 -5.68 -13.96
CA ASN A 101 -2.56 -7.07 -13.86
C ASN A 101 -1.05 -7.23 -14.12
N ILE A 102 -0.42 -8.12 -13.38
CA ILE A 102 0.95 -8.60 -13.63
C ILE A 102 0.91 -10.10 -13.87
N THR A 103 1.67 -10.60 -14.84
CA THR A 103 1.79 -12.04 -15.07
C THR A 103 3.12 -12.52 -14.51
N MET A 104 3.07 -13.60 -13.73
CA MET A 104 4.22 -14.24 -13.11
C MET A 104 4.29 -15.70 -13.51
N GLN A 105 5.50 -16.20 -13.68
CA GLN A 105 5.74 -17.63 -13.88
C GLN A 105 5.92 -18.32 -12.52
N LEU A 106 5.18 -19.40 -12.32
CA LEU A 106 5.16 -20.19 -11.09
C LEU A 106 5.34 -21.67 -11.42
N MET A 107 5.84 -22.45 -10.49
CA MET A 107 5.85 -23.90 -10.62
C MET A 107 4.59 -24.47 -9.98
N LYS A 108 3.79 -25.20 -10.76
CA LYS A 108 2.54 -25.85 -10.33
C LYS A 108 2.74 -27.37 -10.30
N TYR A 109 2.26 -28.01 -9.25
CA TYR A 109 2.39 -29.46 -9.08
C TYR A 109 1.25 -30.03 -8.22
N ARG A 110 0.99 -31.32 -8.40
CA ARG A 110 0.21 -32.14 -7.46
C ARG A 110 1.16 -33.14 -6.80
N ALA A 111 0.79 -33.69 -5.65
CA ALA A 111 1.70 -34.52 -4.85
C ALA A 111 2.32 -35.71 -5.61
N LEU A 112 1.64 -36.23 -6.63
CA LEU A 112 2.08 -37.40 -7.41
C LEU A 112 2.49 -37.05 -8.84
N ASP A 113 2.35 -35.79 -9.27
CA ASP A 113 2.59 -35.36 -10.63
C ASP A 113 3.94 -34.64 -10.77
N LEU A 114 4.52 -34.69 -11.96
CA LEU A 114 5.74 -33.94 -12.26
C LEU A 114 5.44 -32.41 -12.23
N PRO A 115 6.28 -31.60 -11.58
CA PRO A 115 6.11 -30.15 -11.59
C PRO A 115 6.26 -29.55 -12.99
N PHE A 116 5.48 -28.53 -13.30
CA PHE A 116 5.57 -27.77 -14.55
C PHE A 116 5.44 -26.26 -14.30
N PHE A 117 5.98 -25.46 -15.20
CA PHE A 117 5.84 -24.01 -15.15
C PHE A 117 4.49 -23.57 -15.72
N VAL A 118 3.85 -22.63 -15.05
CA VAL A 118 2.60 -22.00 -15.46
C VAL A 118 2.71 -20.49 -15.34
N GLU A 119 2.10 -19.77 -16.26
CA GLU A 119 1.93 -18.32 -16.18
C GLU A 119 0.59 -18.01 -15.53
N MET A 120 0.61 -17.20 -14.47
CA MET A 120 -0.58 -16.75 -13.77
C MET A 120 -0.58 -15.23 -13.65
N SER A 121 -1.73 -14.62 -13.87
CA SER A 121 -1.90 -13.17 -13.74
C SER A 121 -2.42 -12.79 -12.36
N PHE A 122 -2.00 -11.69 -11.78
CA PHE A 122 -2.46 -11.21 -10.48
C PHE A 122 -2.84 -9.74 -10.56
N SER A 123 -3.90 -9.35 -9.87
CA SER A 123 -4.28 -7.95 -9.75
C SER A 123 -3.41 -7.24 -8.70
N GLN A 124 -2.81 -6.13 -9.13
CA GLN A 124 -2.04 -5.20 -8.31
C GLN A 124 -2.73 -3.85 -8.24
N HIS A 125 -2.55 -3.16 -7.11
CA HIS A 125 -3.05 -1.82 -6.91
C HIS A 125 -1.98 -0.81 -7.35
N VAL A 126 -2.31 0.03 -8.34
CA VAL A 126 -1.39 1.03 -8.91
C VAL A 126 -1.45 2.33 -8.12
N SER A 127 -2.64 2.71 -7.67
CA SER A 127 -2.86 3.90 -6.83
C SER A 127 -3.90 3.63 -5.75
N CYS A 128 -3.76 4.31 -4.62
CA CYS A 128 -4.60 4.13 -3.43
C CYS A 128 -5.09 5.47 -2.89
N GLU A 129 -6.29 5.49 -2.32
CA GLU A 129 -6.88 6.69 -1.73
C GLU A 129 -7.68 6.36 -0.46
N CYS A 130 -7.69 7.30 0.48
CA CYS A 130 -8.59 7.25 1.63
C CYS A 130 -10.01 7.62 1.21
N ARG A 131 -10.94 6.67 1.32
CA ARG A 131 -12.37 6.87 1.01
C ARG A 131 -13.24 6.69 2.25
N PRO A 132 -14.38 7.41 2.38
CA PRO A 132 -15.32 7.19 3.47
C PRO A 132 -15.86 5.77 3.43
N ARG A 133 -15.92 5.12 4.60
CA ARG A 133 -16.63 3.85 4.74
C ARG A 133 -18.10 4.12 4.42
N LEU A 134 -18.70 3.36 3.50
CA LEU A 134 -20.15 3.40 3.34
C LEU A 134 -20.78 2.98 4.68
N GLY A 135 -21.43 3.93 5.33
CA GLY A 135 -22.16 3.66 6.55
C GLY A 135 -23.18 2.57 6.26
N LYS A 136 -23.19 1.51 7.08
CA LYS A 136 -24.34 0.62 7.19
C LYS A 136 -25.50 1.48 7.69
N THR A 137 -26.18 2.19 6.80
CA THR A 137 -27.51 2.70 7.09
C THR A 137 -28.33 1.45 7.33
N THR A 138 -28.48 1.10 8.60
CA THR A 138 -29.56 0.24 9.01
C THR A 138 -30.79 0.89 8.39
N LEU A 139 -31.36 0.23 7.37
CA LEU A 139 -32.73 0.47 6.92
C LEU A 139 -33.59 0.18 8.15
N LYS A 140 -33.65 1.14 9.08
CA LYS A 140 -34.69 1.20 10.10
C LYS A 140 -35.95 1.37 9.28
N ARG A 141 -36.55 0.24 8.91
CA ARG A 141 -37.91 0.14 8.40
C ARG A 141 -38.73 1.05 9.31
N ARG A 142 -39.08 2.24 8.80
CA ARG A 142 -40.03 3.14 9.44
C ARG A 142 -41.32 2.32 9.51
N ARG A 143 -41.55 1.64 10.64
CA ARG A 143 -42.86 1.09 10.97
C ARG A 143 -43.78 2.31 10.97
N ALA A 144 -44.63 2.38 9.95
CA ALA A 144 -45.69 3.37 9.88
C ALA A 144 -46.52 3.25 11.17
N LYS A 145 -46.41 4.25 12.04
CA LYS A 145 -47.22 4.33 13.26
C LYS A 145 -48.62 4.75 12.85
N VAL A 146 -49.44 3.78 12.48
CA VAL A 146 -50.86 3.95 12.19
C VAL A 146 -51.61 4.17 13.52
N ARG A 147 -52.26 5.32 13.59
CA ARG A 147 -53.43 5.73 14.41
C ARG A 147 -53.42 5.50 15.93
N GLY A 148 -53.63 6.63 16.62
CA GLY A 148 -54.29 6.69 17.92
C GLY A 148 -54.53 8.14 18.33
N GLN A 149 -55.62 8.74 17.82
CA GLN A 149 -56.11 10.03 18.30
C GLN A 149 -56.43 9.93 19.79
N ARG A 150 -55.77 10.71 20.65
CA ARG A 150 -56.36 11.14 21.92
C ARG A 150 -56.03 12.62 22.14
N LYS A 151 -57.07 13.44 21.96
CA LYS A 151 -57.15 14.83 22.41
C LYS A 151 -56.74 14.90 23.88
N ARG A 152 -55.79 15.78 24.23
CA ARG A 152 -55.78 16.38 25.57
C ARG A 152 -55.17 17.79 25.53
N LYS A 153 -56.08 18.74 25.74
CA LYS A 153 -55.98 20.14 26.17
C LYS A 153 -54.58 20.75 26.34
N GLU A 154 -54.45 21.84 25.60
CA GLU A 154 -53.57 23.00 25.77
C GLU A 154 -53.48 23.50 27.23
N GLN A 155 -52.25 23.70 27.74
CA GLN A 155 -52.01 24.65 28.85
C GLN A 155 -50.55 25.16 28.87
N LYS A 156 -50.39 26.36 28.30
CA LYS A 156 -49.67 27.56 28.81
C LYS A 156 -48.20 27.46 29.30
N HIS A 157 -47.33 28.04 28.46
CA HIS A 157 -46.22 29.01 28.70
C HIS A 157 -45.63 29.18 30.12
N LYS A 158 -44.27 29.12 30.17
CA LYS A 158 -43.28 29.83 31.02
C LYS A 158 -42.05 28.91 31.17
N ASP A 159 -40.79 29.31 31.26
CA ASP A 159 -40.03 30.53 31.05
C ASP A 159 -38.58 30.03 31.07
N CYS A 160 -37.70 30.54 30.22
CA CYS A 160 -36.31 30.11 30.16
C CYS A 160 -35.51 31.02 31.10
N HIS A 161 -35.08 30.49 32.25
CA HIS A 161 -34.22 31.26 33.16
C HIS A 161 -33.13 30.36 33.78
N LEU A 162 -31.88 30.72 33.45
CA LEU A 162 -30.67 30.67 34.28
C LEU A 162 -30.07 29.26 34.53
N CYS A 163 -28.94 28.95 33.88
CA CYS A 163 -27.55 29.26 34.27
C CYS A 163 -26.97 28.21 35.22
N GLY A 164 -25.72 27.81 34.97
CA GLY A 164 -24.93 27.06 35.94
C GLY A 164 -23.74 26.35 35.32
N ASP A 165 -22.63 27.06 35.23
CA ASP A 165 -21.31 26.59 34.86
C ASP A 165 -20.86 25.31 35.58
N THR A 166 -20.04 24.49 34.92
CA THR A 166 -18.72 24.10 35.47
C THR A 166 -17.88 23.37 34.43
N LEU A 167 -16.83 24.07 33.99
CA LEU A 167 -15.57 23.47 33.54
C LEU A 167 -14.96 22.64 34.67
N SER A 168 -14.57 21.40 34.37
CA SER A 168 -13.41 20.74 34.99
C SER A 168 -12.94 19.63 34.05
N ARG A 169 -11.86 19.82 33.29
CA ARG A 169 -10.51 19.37 33.65
C ARG A 169 -10.49 17.95 34.25
N ARG A 170 -10.12 16.98 33.41
CA ARG A 170 -8.97 16.07 33.61
C ARG A 170 -8.42 15.68 32.26
#